data_AF-A0A941PV11-F1
#
_entry.id   AF-A0A941PV11-F1
#
_cell.length_a   1.000
_cell.length_b   1.000
_cell.length_c   1.000
_cell.angle_alpha   90.00
_cell.angle_beta   90.00
_cell.angle_gamma   90.00
#
_symmetry.space_group_name_H-M   'P 1'
#
loop_
_entity.id
_entity.type
_entity.pdbx_description
1 polymer ?
#
loop_
_entity_poly.entity_id
_entity_poly.type
_entity_poly.pdbx_seq_one_letter_code
_entity_poly.pdbx_strand_id
1 'polypeptide(L)'
;MLKALRKTLLCLLFTAQAIIAFSQASIVPGDVLVMLRPGASAMQVAADLATVQGAQTNLRVVQEVSAPMRAWLFHFDAQALPQADMLRAFRNHPEVQMAQNNHVIKERALPNDPQFAQQWQHQNIQSENAWNITTGGVTAAGDTIVVAIIEKADLTHPDLAANAWINHGEIPGNGIDDDGNGYVDDVRGWNPSAGNDNVYSGYHGTEVAGMIGAVGNNN
;
A
#
# COMPACT_ATOMS: atom_id res chain seq x y z
N MET A 1 -13.99 22.27 62.30
CA MET A 1 -14.68 21.42 61.31
C MET A 1 -14.14 21.76 59.92
N LEU A 2 -13.29 20.92 59.32
CA LEU A 2 -13.12 20.82 57.87
C LEU A 2 -12.33 19.52 57.58
N LYS A 3 -12.99 18.53 56.97
CA LYS A 3 -12.42 17.24 56.58
C LYS A 3 -11.74 17.41 55.21
N ALA A 4 -10.44 17.13 55.11
CA ALA A 4 -9.75 17.04 53.82
C ALA A 4 -10.00 15.65 53.19
N LEU A 5 -10.78 15.64 52.11
CA LEU A 5 -11.11 14.46 51.31
C LEU A 5 -9.96 14.20 50.32
N ARG A 6 -9.11 13.19 50.57
CA ARG A 6 -8.13 12.70 49.59
C ARG A 6 -8.88 11.92 48.49
N LYS A 7 -8.93 12.47 47.28
CA LYS A 7 -9.39 11.77 46.07
C LYS A 7 -8.23 10.95 45.51
N THR A 8 -8.36 9.63 45.51
CA THR A 8 -7.44 8.71 44.82
C THR A 8 -7.85 8.65 43.36
N LEU A 9 -7.01 9.15 42.45
CA LEU A 9 -7.22 9.07 41.00
C LEU A 9 -6.57 7.77 40.50
N LEU A 10 -7.38 6.80 40.09
CA LEU A 10 -6.94 5.54 39.50
C LEU A 10 -6.85 5.72 37.96
N CYS A 11 -5.64 5.90 37.43
CA CYS A 11 -5.41 5.92 35.99
C CYS A 11 -5.37 4.48 35.45
N LEU A 12 -6.41 4.08 34.72
CA LEU A 12 -6.41 2.88 33.89
C LEU A 12 -5.67 3.19 32.57
N LEU A 13 -4.46 2.65 32.43
CA LEU A 13 -3.71 2.64 31.17
C LEU A 13 -4.26 1.52 30.28
N PHE A 14 -5.05 1.88 29.27
CA PHE A 14 -5.36 1.00 28.15
C PHE A 14 -4.20 1.09 27.14
N THR A 15 -3.32 0.10 27.13
CA THR A 15 -2.35 -0.06 26.03
C THR A 15 -3.06 -0.74 24.88
N ALA A 16 -3.52 0.04 23.89
CA ALA A 16 -3.92 -0.50 22.60
C ALA A 16 -2.64 -0.91 21.85
N GLN A 17 -2.37 -2.22 21.77
CA GLN A 17 -1.37 -2.73 20.84
C GLN A 17 -1.95 -2.64 19.43
N ALA A 18 -1.43 -1.70 18.64
CA ALA A 18 -1.68 -1.68 17.21
C ALA A 18 -1.03 -2.92 16.60
N ILE A 19 -1.85 -3.86 16.14
CA ILE A 19 -1.39 -4.97 15.31
C ILE A 19 -1.01 -4.35 13.96
N ILE A 20 0.29 -4.30 13.67
CA ILE A 20 0.77 -3.98 12.33
C ILE A 20 0.39 -5.16 11.45
N ALA A 21 -0.75 -5.05 10.76
CA ALA A 21 -1.09 -5.94 9.68
C ALA A 21 -0.16 -5.61 8.51
N PHE A 22 0.93 -6.37 8.37
CA PHE A 22 1.62 -6.45 7.10
C PHE A 22 0.58 -6.83 6.04
N SER A 23 0.52 -6.06 4.95
CA SER A 23 -0.32 -6.33 3.79
C SER A 23 -0.04 -7.76 3.30
N GLN A 24 -0.85 -8.72 3.75
CA GLN A 24 -0.94 -10.01 3.12
C GLN A 24 -1.60 -9.78 1.78
N ALA A 25 -0.95 -10.20 0.69
CA ALA A 25 -1.55 -10.26 -0.64
C ALA A 25 -3.00 -10.77 -0.51
N SER A 26 -3.97 -9.94 -0.93
CA SER A 26 -5.39 -10.19 -0.69
C SER A 26 -5.76 -11.59 -1.16
N ILE A 27 -6.14 -12.45 -0.21
CA ILE A 27 -6.63 -13.79 -0.51
C ILE A 27 -8.10 -13.74 -0.91
N VAL A 28 -8.56 -14.72 -1.67
CA VAL A 28 -9.99 -14.96 -1.90
C VAL A 28 -10.50 -15.78 -0.71
N PRO A 29 -11.35 -15.22 0.18
CA PRO A 29 -11.83 -15.95 1.35
C PRO A 29 -12.59 -17.22 0.95
N GLY A 30 -12.28 -18.33 1.61
CA GLY A 30 -12.91 -19.62 1.32
C GLY A 30 -12.17 -20.44 0.27
N ASP A 31 -11.23 -19.86 -0.49
CA ASP A 31 -10.52 -20.57 -1.54
C ASP A 31 -9.17 -21.12 -1.06
N VAL A 32 -8.86 -22.36 -1.45
CA VAL A 32 -7.57 -23.02 -1.21
C VAL A 32 -7.11 -23.72 -2.48
N LEU A 33 -5.86 -23.48 -2.88
CA LEU A 33 -5.19 -24.19 -3.96
C LEU A 33 -4.42 -25.37 -3.38
N VAL A 34 -4.71 -26.57 -3.88
CA VAL A 34 -4.21 -27.83 -3.31
C VAL A 34 -3.60 -28.70 -4.39
N MET A 35 -2.33 -29.06 -4.21
CA MET A 35 -1.63 -30.07 -5.01
C MET A 35 -1.80 -31.43 -4.34
N LEU A 36 -2.32 -32.41 -5.09
CA LEU A 36 -2.60 -33.75 -4.59
C LEU A 36 -1.49 -34.74 -4.92
N ARG A 37 -1.26 -35.75 -4.07
CA ARG A 37 -0.32 -36.87 -4.30
C ARG A 37 -0.79 -37.83 -5.38
N PRO A 38 0.08 -38.51 -6.14
CA PRO A 38 -0.30 -39.45 -7.22
C PRO A 38 -1.38 -40.45 -6.79
N GLY A 39 -2.44 -40.60 -7.59
CA GLY A 39 -3.58 -41.49 -7.29
C GLY A 39 -4.68 -40.90 -6.40
N ALA A 40 -4.41 -39.80 -5.68
CA ALA A 40 -5.41 -39.11 -4.86
C ALA A 40 -6.60 -38.58 -5.66
N SER A 41 -7.78 -38.60 -5.04
CA SER A 41 -9.04 -38.05 -5.56
C SER A 41 -9.41 -36.75 -4.84
N ALA A 42 -9.59 -35.66 -5.60
CA ALA A 42 -10.01 -34.36 -5.05
C ALA A 42 -11.37 -34.45 -4.35
N MET A 43 -12.30 -35.24 -4.90
CA MET A 43 -13.61 -35.46 -4.29
C MET A 43 -13.51 -36.22 -2.97
N GLN A 44 -12.58 -37.17 -2.86
CA GLN A 44 -12.36 -37.88 -1.60
C GLN A 44 -11.77 -36.94 -0.54
N VAL A 45 -10.77 -36.13 -0.90
CA VAL A 45 -10.21 -35.11 0.01
C VAL A 45 -11.29 -34.13 0.48
N ALA A 46 -12.21 -33.72 -0.40
CA ALA A 46 -13.34 -32.88 0.00
C ALA A 46 -14.26 -33.56 1.02
N ALA A 47 -14.55 -34.85 0.82
CA ALA A 47 -15.37 -35.63 1.73
C ALA A 47 -14.69 -35.84 3.09
N ASP A 48 -13.39 -36.15 3.09
CA ASP A 48 -12.60 -36.36 4.31
C ASP A 48 -12.51 -35.07 5.16
N LEU A 49 -12.53 -33.90 4.50
CA LEU A 49 -12.52 -32.58 5.12
C LEU A 49 -13.89 -31.92 5.19
N ALA A 50 -14.99 -32.67 5.05
CA ALA A 50 -16.36 -32.14 5.18
C ALA A 50 -16.63 -31.57 6.58
N THR A 51 -15.93 -32.08 7.59
CA THR A 51 -15.96 -31.56 8.96
C THR A 51 -14.53 -31.37 9.47
N VAL A 52 -14.23 -30.17 9.97
CA VAL A 52 -12.92 -29.85 10.56
C VAL A 52 -13.16 -29.20 11.90
N GLN A 53 -12.54 -29.75 12.96
CA GLN A 53 -12.72 -29.28 14.34
C GLN A 53 -14.20 -29.21 14.80
N GLY A 54 -15.04 -30.10 14.27
CA GLY A 54 -16.48 -30.14 14.57
C GLY A 54 -17.34 -29.17 13.77
N ALA A 55 -16.75 -28.27 12.96
CA ALA A 55 -17.47 -27.37 12.07
C ALA A 55 -17.70 -28.01 10.70
N GLN A 56 -18.91 -27.88 10.15
CA GLN A 56 -19.20 -28.23 8.75
C GLN A 56 -18.52 -27.23 7.84
N THR A 57 -17.65 -27.71 6.94
CA THR A 57 -16.84 -26.83 6.08
C THR A 57 -17.56 -26.41 4.81
N ASN A 58 -18.61 -27.14 4.41
CA ASN A 58 -19.25 -27.03 3.08
C ASN A 58 -18.22 -27.07 1.94
N LEU A 59 -17.13 -27.84 2.15
CA LEU A 59 -16.03 -27.91 1.21
C LEU A 59 -16.47 -28.57 -0.10
N ARG A 60 -16.15 -27.93 -1.22
CA ARG A 60 -16.38 -28.45 -2.57
C ARG A 60 -15.15 -28.29 -3.46
N VAL A 61 -15.00 -29.22 -4.39
CA VAL A 61 -14.06 -29.09 -5.50
C VAL A 61 -14.64 -28.10 -6.50
N VAL A 62 -13.92 -27.04 -6.80
CA VAL A 62 -14.34 -26.02 -7.78
C VAL A 62 -13.90 -26.43 -9.18
N GLN A 63 -12.59 -26.68 -9.35
CA GLN A 63 -12.00 -27.07 -10.63
C GLN A 63 -10.59 -27.64 -10.47
N GLU A 64 -10.13 -28.41 -11.45
CA GLU A 64 -8.71 -28.72 -11.62
C GLU A 64 -8.03 -27.53 -12.29
N VAL A 65 -7.04 -26.93 -11.62
CA VAL A 65 -6.32 -25.74 -12.15
C VAL A 65 -5.05 -26.12 -12.92
N SER A 66 -4.52 -27.32 -12.71
CA SER A 66 -3.38 -27.84 -13.49
C SER A 66 -3.29 -29.36 -13.37
N ALA A 67 -3.63 -30.07 -14.45
CA ALA A 67 -3.54 -31.53 -14.49
C ALA A 67 -2.11 -32.08 -14.36
N PRO A 68 -1.07 -31.51 -15.01
CA PRO A 68 0.31 -31.98 -14.83
C PRO A 68 0.82 -31.85 -13.40
N MET A 69 0.43 -30.76 -12.72
CA MET A 69 0.77 -30.54 -11.31
C MET A 69 -0.20 -31.23 -10.36
N ARG A 70 -1.32 -31.76 -10.86
CA ARG A 70 -2.42 -32.35 -10.08
C ARG A 70 -2.89 -31.38 -8.99
N ALA A 71 -3.07 -30.12 -9.42
CA ALA A 71 -3.47 -29.01 -8.58
C ALA A 71 -4.94 -28.65 -8.81
N TRP A 72 -5.64 -28.41 -7.71
CA TRP A 72 -7.09 -28.21 -7.66
C TRP A 72 -7.43 -26.98 -6.84
N LEU A 73 -8.51 -26.30 -7.22
CA LEU A 73 -9.12 -25.26 -6.42
C LEU A 73 -10.28 -25.86 -5.62
N PHE A 74 -10.22 -25.64 -4.31
CA PHE A 74 -11.27 -25.98 -3.36
C PHE A 74 -11.90 -24.71 -2.82
N HIS A 75 -13.18 -24.77 -2.48
CA HIS A 75 -13.89 -23.69 -1.80
C HIS A 75 -14.63 -24.22 -0.58
N PHE A 76 -14.53 -23.52 0.55
CA PHE A 76 -15.22 -23.81 1.80
C PHE A 76 -15.91 -22.55 2.35
N ASP A 77 -16.82 -22.74 3.31
CA ASP A 77 -17.48 -21.66 4.01
C ASP A 77 -16.54 -20.98 5.03
N ALA A 78 -15.97 -19.84 4.63
CA ALA A 78 -15.06 -19.05 5.47
C ALA A 78 -15.75 -18.38 6.67
N GLN A 79 -17.08 -18.39 6.77
CA GLN A 79 -17.80 -17.97 7.98
C GLN A 79 -17.89 -19.11 9.01
N ALA A 80 -17.89 -20.36 8.56
CA ALA A 80 -17.97 -21.53 9.42
C ALA A 80 -16.61 -21.93 10.03
N LEU A 81 -15.50 -21.68 9.32
CA LEU A 81 -14.15 -22.02 9.77
C LEU A 81 -13.15 -20.92 9.36
N PRO A 82 -12.18 -20.54 10.22
CA PRO A 82 -11.13 -19.61 9.80
C PRO A 82 -10.27 -20.18 8.66
N GLN A 83 -9.88 -19.33 7.71
CA GLN A 83 -8.99 -19.69 6.59
C GLN A 83 -7.72 -20.43 7.02
N ALA A 84 -7.09 -19.96 8.10
CA ALA A 84 -5.86 -20.57 8.61
C ALA A 84 -6.08 -22.02 9.10
N ASP A 85 -7.24 -22.32 9.66
CA ASP A 85 -7.56 -23.67 10.15
C ASP A 85 -7.88 -24.62 9.00
N MET A 86 -8.59 -24.14 7.97
CA MET A 86 -8.82 -24.93 6.77
C MET A 86 -7.51 -25.23 6.03
N LEU A 87 -6.66 -24.22 5.87
CA LEU A 87 -5.34 -24.40 5.27
C LEU A 87 -4.48 -25.40 6.04
N ARG A 88 -4.54 -25.37 7.39
CA ARG A 88 -3.87 -26.35 8.24
C ARG A 88 -4.43 -27.76 8.04
N ALA A 89 -5.75 -27.89 7.93
CA ALA A 89 -6.40 -29.18 7.69
C ALA A 89 -5.95 -29.81 6.35
N PHE A 90 -5.92 -29.02 5.27
CA PHE A 90 -5.36 -29.49 4.00
C PHE A 90 -3.90 -29.89 4.11
N ARG A 91 -3.04 -29.08 4.75
CA ARG A 91 -1.61 -29.38 4.91
C ARG A 91 -1.33 -30.67 5.69
N ASN A 92 -2.25 -31.07 6.58
CA ASN A 92 -2.14 -32.27 7.38
C ASN A 92 -2.80 -33.50 6.72
N HIS A 93 -3.51 -33.34 5.60
CA HIS A 93 -4.19 -34.44 4.94
C HIS A 93 -3.19 -35.34 4.18
N PRO A 94 -3.25 -36.68 4.33
CA PRO A 94 -2.23 -37.59 3.76
C PRO A 94 -2.12 -37.51 2.24
N GLU A 95 -3.24 -37.33 1.55
CA GLU A 95 -3.32 -37.22 0.09
C GLU A 95 -2.91 -35.85 -0.46
N VAL A 96 -2.63 -34.87 0.40
CA VAL A 96 -2.21 -33.52 -0.01
C VAL A 96 -0.68 -33.44 -0.02
N GLN A 97 -0.13 -32.99 -1.15
CA GLN A 97 1.29 -32.72 -1.30
C GLN A 97 1.64 -31.28 -0.90
N MET A 98 0.80 -30.31 -1.27
CA MET A 98 0.97 -28.90 -0.93
C MET A 98 -0.38 -28.20 -0.88
N ALA A 99 -0.55 -27.22 0.02
CA ALA A 99 -1.72 -26.36 0.05
C ALA A 99 -1.33 -24.91 0.38
N GLN A 100 -1.94 -23.97 -0.34
CA GLN A 100 -1.81 -22.53 -0.16
C GLN A 100 -3.16 -21.83 -0.34
N ASN A 101 -3.26 -20.59 0.16
CA ASN A 101 -4.43 -19.77 -0.11
C ASN A 101 -4.47 -19.37 -1.60
N ASN A 102 -5.68 -19.13 -2.11
CA ASN A 102 -5.84 -18.48 -3.41
C ASN A 102 -5.62 -16.98 -3.26
N HIS A 103 -4.60 -16.42 -3.91
CA HIS A 103 -4.27 -15.00 -3.84
C HIS A 103 -4.79 -14.28 -5.09
N VAL A 104 -5.34 -13.07 -4.91
CA VAL A 104 -5.63 -12.17 -6.01
C VAL A 104 -4.30 -11.66 -6.57
N ILE A 105 -4.03 -11.97 -7.83
CA ILE A 105 -2.94 -11.38 -8.60
C ILE A 105 -3.48 -10.19 -9.40
N LYS A 106 -2.65 -9.16 -9.58
CA LYS A 106 -2.93 -8.02 -10.45
C LYS A 106 -1.79 -7.92 -11.46
N GLU A 107 -2.11 -7.49 -12.68
CA GLU A 107 -1.07 -7.13 -13.65
C GLU A 107 -0.25 -5.97 -13.10
N ARG A 108 1.06 -5.96 -13.41
CA ARG A 108 1.93 -4.85 -13.04
C ARG A 108 1.49 -3.62 -13.82
N ALA A 109 1.20 -2.53 -13.11
CA ALA A 109 0.97 -1.24 -13.74
C ALA A 109 2.32 -0.70 -14.23
N LEU A 110 2.51 -0.64 -15.54
CA LEU A 110 3.60 0.12 -16.14
C LEU A 110 3.14 1.57 -16.32
N PRO A 111 3.98 2.57 -16.00
CA PRO A 111 3.70 3.95 -16.37
C PRO A 111 3.43 4.08 -17.87
N ASN A 112 2.39 4.82 -18.24
CA ASN A 112 1.97 4.96 -19.64
C ASN A 112 2.71 6.10 -20.39
N ASP A 113 3.65 6.75 -19.73
CA ASP A 113 4.32 7.97 -20.13
C ASP A 113 5.20 7.72 -21.38
N PRO A 114 5.17 8.58 -22.42
CA PRO A 114 5.80 8.29 -23.72
C PRO A 114 7.30 8.05 -23.66
N GLN A 115 7.97 8.66 -22.69
CA GLN A 115 9.43 8.58 -22.51
C GLN A 115 9.86 7.62 -21.40
N PHE A 116 8.93 6.94 -20.71
CA PHE A 116 9.27 6.04 -19.60
C PHE A 116 10.29 4.96 -19.99
N ALA A 117 10.16 4.38 -21.19
CA ALA A 117 11.08 3.38 -21.69
C ALA A 117 12.54 3.88 -21.88
N GLN A 118 12.77 5.20 -21.92
CA GLN A 118 14.09 5.81 -22.06
C GLN A 118 14.75 6.09 -20.70
N GLN A 119 14.00 5.97 -19.60
CA GLN A 119 14.43 6.27 -18.23
C GLN A 119 15.05 5.03 -17.57
N TRP A 120 16.24 4.65 -18.04
CA TRP A 120 16.97 3.45 -17.62
C TRP A 120 17.17 3.33 -16.10
N GLN A 121 17.22 4.46 -15.40
CA GLN A 121 17.42 4.50 -13.94
C GLN A 121 16.31 3.77 -13.18
N HIS A 122 15.07 3.79 -13.67
CA HIS A 122 13.94 3.13 -13.00
C HIS A 122 14.07 1.61 -12.96
N GLN A 123 14.73 1.03 -13.98
CA GLN A 123 15.06 -0.40 -13.98
C GLN A 123 16.13 -0.73 -12.92
N ASN A 124 17.16 0.11 -12.82
CA ASN A 124 18.28 -0.10 -11.88
C ASN A 124 17.85 0.01 -10.42
N ILE A 125 16.94 0.95 -10.10
CA ILE A 125 16.44 1.15 -8.73
C ILE A 125 15.10 0.42 -8.48
N GLN A 126 14.64 -0.37 -9.44
CA GLN A 126 13.41 -1.15 -9.37
C GLN A 126 12.16 -0.32 -8.99
N SER A 127 12.02 0.88 -9.56
CA SER A 127 10.93 1.80 -9.21
C SER A 127 9.54 1.19 -9.37
N GLU A 128 9.30 0.38 -10.40
CA GLU A 128 8.03 -0.32 -10.61
C GLU A 128 7.64 -1.20 -9.41
N ASN A 129 8.60 -1.89 -8.79
CA ASN A 129 8.33 -2.70 -7.60
C ASN A 129 7.90 -1.82 -6.41
N ALA A 130 8.52 -0.65 -6.26
CA ALA A 130 8.17 0.31 -5.21
C ALA A 130 6.79 0.95 -5.47
N TRP A 131 6.51 1.36 -6.71
CA TRP A 131 5.23 1.98 -7.09
C TRP A 131 4.03 1.04 -7.01
N ASN A 132 4.25 -0.28 -7.14
CA ASN A 132 3.24 -1.29 -6.83
C ASN A 132 2.85 -1.32 -5.34
N ILE A 133 3.69 -0.76 -4.46
CA ILE A 133 3.38 -0.56 -3.04
C ILE A 133 2.77 0.83 -2.84
N THR A 134 3.46 1.89 -3.29
CA THR A 134 2.97 3.27 -3.27
C THR A 134 3.75 4.18 -4.20
N THR A 135 3.11 5.22 -4.74
CA THR A 135 3.73 6.31 -5.52
C THR A 135 3.90 7.60 -4.72
N GLY A 136 3.53 7.61 -3.44
CA GLY A 136 3.57 8.79 -2.56
C GLY A 136 2.76 8.56 -1.29
N GLY A 137 2.08 9.59 -0.82
CA GLY A 137 1.08 9.48 0.26
C GLY A 137 1.48 10.21 1.53
N VAL A 138 1.11 9.62 2.67
CA VAL A 138 1.26 10.22 4.00
C VAL A 138 2.27 9.47 4.86
N THR A 139 2.90 10.19 5.78
CA THR A 139 3.74 9.61 6.83
C THR A 139 2.91 8.73 7.77
N ALA A 140 3.58 7.99 8.65
CA ALA A 140 2.89 7.20 9.69
C ALA A 140 2.01 8.05 10.63
N ALA A 141 2.28 9.35 10.72
CA ALA A 141 1.48 10.31 11.50
C ALA A 141 0.29 10.89 10.71
N GLY A 142 0.20 10.62 9.40
CA GLY A 142 -0.86 11.14 8.53
C GLY A 142 -0.50 12.42 7.77
N ASP A 143 0.75 12.88 7.85
CA ASP A 143 1.20 14.10 7.16
C ASP A 143 1.54 13.82 5.69
N THR A 144 1.17 14.71 4.77
CA THR A 144 1.58 14.62 3.36
C THR A 144 3.11 14.63 3.24
N ILE A 145 3.66 13.71 2.44
CA ILE A 145 5.08 13.69 2.13
C ILE A 145 5.40 14.84 1.17
N VAL A 146 6.32 15.73 1.58
CA VAL A 146 6.79 16.87 0.78
C VAL A 146 8.31 16.80 0.68
N VAL A 147 8.85 17.01 -0.52
CA VAL A 147 10.29 17.06 -0.77
C VAL A 147 10.68 18.50 -1.08
N ALA A 148 11.59 19.07 -0.27
CA ALA A 148 12.14 20.39 -0.52
C ALA A 148 13.32 20.30 -1.50
N ILE A 149 13.23 21.05 -2.61
CA ILE A 149 14.31 21.18 -3.60
C ILE A 149 14.94 22.56 -3.41
N ILE A 150 16.23 22.61 -3.10
CA ILE A 150 16.96 23.87 -2.85
C ILE A 150 17.53 24.42 -4.17
N GLU A 151 16.64 24.67 -5.13
CA GLU A 151 16.93 25.26 -6.44
C GLU A 151 15.71 26.00 -7.00
N LYS A 152 15.90 26.73 -8.10
CA LYS A 152 14.79 27.26 -8.90
C LYS A 152 14.30 26.23 -9.90
N ALA A 153 13.01 26.18 -10.17
CA ALA A 153 12.41 25.24 -11.11
C ALA A 153 11.21 25.85 -11.85
N ASP A 154 10.92 25.36 -13.04
CA ASP A 154 9.66 25.65 -13.72
C ASP A 154 8.55 24.73 -13.18
N LEU A 155 7.92 25.16 -12.09
CA LEU A 155 6.79 24.45 -11.49
C LEU A 155 5.50 24.52 -12.32
N THR A 156 5.51 25.26 -13.44
CA THR A 156 4.37 25.29 -14.38
C THR A 156 4.48 24.24 -15.48
N HIS A 157 5.60 23.53 -15.55
CA HIS A 157 5.79 22.44 -16.50
C HIS A 157 4.64 21.42 -16.39
N PRO A 158 4.02 20.96 -17.50
CA PRO A 158 2.87 20.05 -17.46
C PRO A 158 3.12 18.78 -16.65
N ASP A 159 4.37 18.33 -16.65
CA ASP A 159 4.81 17.14 -15.92
C ASP A 159 5.17 17.39 -14.46
N LEU A 160 5.08 18.62 -13.96
CA LEU A 160 5.38 18.99 -12.57
C LEU A 160 4.19 19.67 -11.88
N ALA A 161 3.35 20.38 -12.63
CA ALA A 161 2.34 21.28 -12.08
C ALA A 161 1.37 20.60 -11.09
N ALA A 162 1.01 19.34 -11.33
CA ALA A 162 0.10 18.61 -10.45
C ALA A 162 0.77 18.10 -9.15
N ASN A 163 2.09 17.92 -9.17
CA ASN A 163 2.87 17.47 -8.01
C ASN A 163 3.58 18.63 -7.28
N ALA A 164 3.58 19.83 -7.86
CA ALA A 164 4.16 21.03 -7.24
C ALA A 164 3.40 21.41 -5.97
N TRP A 165 4.11 21.35 -4.84
CA TRP A 165 3.56 21.70 -3.52
C TRP A 165 3.06 23.16 -3.47
N ILE A 166 2.12 23.40 -2.56
CA ILE A 166 1.53 24.71 -2.28
C ILE A 166 1.54 24.92 -0.77
N ASN A 167 2.03 26.08 -0.33
CA ASN A 167 1.81 26.53 1.03
C ASN A 167 0.34 26.96 1.18
N HIS A 168 -0.47 26.12 1.83
CA HIS A 168 -1.88 26.42 2.09
C HIS A 168 -2.10 27.40 3.25
N GLY A 169 -1.02 27.81 3.94
CA GLY A 169 -1.05 28.87 4.94
C GLY A 169 -1.14 30.28 4.34
N GLU A 170 -0.75 30.44 3.07
CA GLU A 170 -0.64 31.73 2.39
C GLU A 170 -1.89 32.08 1.55
N ILE A 171 -2.25 33.36 1.51
CA ILE A 171 -3.22 33.92 0.56
C ILE A 171 -2.42 34.56 -0.59
N PRO A 172 -2.46 33.98 -1.80
CA PRO A 172 -1.56 34.42 -2.87
C PRO A 172 -1.67 35.90 -3.24
N GLY A 173 -0.55 36.62 -3.12
CA GLY A 173 -0.36 37.98 -3.65
C GLY A 173 -1.04 39.07 -2.82
N ASN A 174 -1.26 38.83 -1.52
CA ASN A 174 -1.81 39.84 -0.62
C ASN A 174 -0.73 40.72 0.03
N GLY A 175 0.56 40.36 -0.11
CA GLY A 175 1.68 41.10 0.46
C GLY A 175 1.86 40.90 1.97
N ILE A 176 1.27 39.84 2.54
CA ILE A 176 1.28 39.52 3.96
C ILE A 176 1.93 38.14 4.14
N ASP A 177 2.59 37.94 5.27
CA ASP A 177 3.00 36.62 5.76
C ASP A 177 1.82 36.08 6.59
N ASP A 178 0.95 35.30 5.95
CA ASP A 178 -0.34 34.89 6.52
C ASP A 178 -0.20 33.76 7.55
N ASP A 179 0.82 32.90 7.38
CA ASP A 179 1.10 31.80 8.29
C ASP A 179 2.10 32.14 9.40
N GLY A 180 2.77 33.30 9.31
CA GLY A 180 3.70 33.83 10.31
C GLY A 180 5.05 33.13 10.31
N ASN A 181 5.45 32.50 9.20
CA ASN A 181 6.70 31.76 9.07
C ASN A 181 7.93 32.64 8.79
N GLY A 182 7.73 33.94 8.52
CA GLY A 182 8.77 34.91 8.22
C GLY A 182 8.99 35.17 6.72
N TYR A 183 8.19 34.58 5.84
CA TYR A 183 8.30 34.67 4.38
C TYR A 183 6.98 35.14 3.77
N VAL A 184 6.95 36.39 3.29
CA VAL A 184 5.76 36.98 2.67
C VAL A 184 5.43 36.29 1.34
N ASP A 185 4.17 35.86 1.16
CA ASP A 185 3.62 35.28 -0.06
C ASP A 185 4.37 34.01 -0.56
N ASP A 186 4.97 33.19 0.32
CA ASP A 186 5.77 32.02 -0.05
C ASP A 186 4.96 30.78 -0.54
N VAL A 187 3.89 31.03 -1.29
CA VAL A 187 2.90 30.06 -1.79
C VAL A 187 3.53 28.85 -2.49
N ARG A 188 4.64 29.06 -3.21
CA ARG A 188 5.34 28.02 -4.00
C ARG A 188 6.76 27.77 -3.51
N GLY A 189 7.12 28.32 -2.36
CA GLY A 189 8.46 28.31 -1.79
C GLY A 189 9.11 29.68 -1.80
N TRP A 190 10.38 29.69 -1.41
CA TRP A 190 11.11 30.93 -1.13
C TRP A 190 12.45 31.02 -1.85
N ASN A 191 12.77 32.21 -2.34
CA ASN A 191 14.08 32.55 -2.90
C ASN A 191 14.89 33.40 -1.90
N PRO A 192 15.77 32.78 -1.09
CA PRO A 192 16.52 33.50 -0.07
C PRO A 192 17.55 34.47 -0.65
N SER A 193 17.97 34.29 -1.91
CA SER A 193 18.95 35.17 -2.54
C SER A 193 18.37 36.55 -2.91
N ALA A 194 17.09 36.59 -3.26
CA ALA A 194 16.38 37.81 -3.62
C ALA A 194 15.43 38.30 -2.51
N GLY A 195 15.20 37.47 -1.49
CA GLY A 195 14.27 37.78 -0.40
C GLY A 195 12.82 37.90 -0.90
N ASN A 196 12.39 36.99 -1.77
CA ASN A 196 11.05 36.96 -2.32
C ASN A 196 10.59 35.53 -2.70
N ASP A 197 9.35 35.41 -3.16
CA ASP A 197 8.66 34.19 -3.60
C ASP A 197 9.04 33.74 -5.03
N ASN A 198 9.93 34.45 -5.72
CA ASN A 198 10.29 34.12 -7.11
C ASN A 198 11.26 32.93 -7.18
N VAL A 199 10.69 31.73 -7.16
CA VAL A 199 11.36 30.43 -7.27
C VAL A 199 11.39 29.86 -8.70
N TYR A 200 10.88 30.60 -9.68
CA TYR A 200 10.78 30.15 -11.06
C TYR A 200 12.09 30.30 -11.85
N SER A 201 12.13 29.70 -13.05
CA SER A 201 13.15 29.88 -14.09
C SER A 201 14.50 29.15 -13.94
N GLY A 202 14.55 27.97 -13.29
CA GLY A 202 15.78 27.17 -13.21
C GLY A 202 15.72 25.89 -14.04
N TYR A 203 16.57 25.77 -15.08
CA TYR A 203 16.64 24.56 -15.92
C TYR A 203 17.08 23.33 -15.11
N HIS A 204 18.20 23.44 -14.39
CA HIS A 204 18.74 22.33 -13.59
C HIS A 204 17.75 21.88 -12.50
N GLY A 205 17.16 22.83 -11.75
CA GLY A 205 16.15 22.46 -10.74
C GLY A 205 14.86 21.89 -11.33
N THR A 206 14.51 22.22 -12.58
CA THR A 206 13.39 21.57 -13.29
C THR A 206 13.71 20.10 -13.59
N GLU A 207 14.94 19.80 -14.03
CA GLU A 207 15.38 18.41 -14.25
C GLU A 207 15.41 17.63 -12.93
N VAL A 208 15.91 18.25 -11.85
CA VAL A 208 15.89 17.68 -10.49
C VAL A 208 14.46 17.40 -10.03
N ALA A 209 13.55 18.36 -10.21
CA ALA A 209 12.14 18.18 -9.88
C ALA A 209 11.50 17.06 -10.70
N GLY A 210 11.84 16.93 -12.00
CA GLY A 210 11.37 15.84 -12.86
C GLY A 210 11.80 14.46 -12.36
N MET A 211 13.05 14.31 -11.91
CA MET A 211 13.53 13.04 -11.34
C MET A 211 12.84 12.66 -10.02
N ILE A 212 12.36 13.64 -9.25
CA ILE A 212 11.76 13.42 -7.93
C ILE A 212 10.25 13.23 -8.03
N GLY A 213 9.58 14.04 -8.86
CA GLY A 213 8.13 14.23 -8.78
C GLY A 213 7.48 14.56 -10.11
N ALA A 214 8.01 14.06 -11.23
CA ALA A 214 7.25 14.01 -12.48
C ALA A 214 5.88 13.38 -12.24
N VAL A 215 4.85 13.92 -12.88
CA VAL A 215 3.53 13.30 -12.91
C VAL A 215 3.69 12.00 -13.68
N GLY A 216 3.13 10.91 -13.14
CA GLY A 216 3.15 9.63 -13.83
C GLY A 216 1.79 9.37 -14.48
N ASN A 217 1.80 8.59 -15.56
CA ASN A 217 0.62 8.19 -16.31
C ASN A 217 -0.13 9.35 -17.01
N ASN A 218 0.58 10.39 -17.43
CA ASN A 218 0.05 11.57 -18.14
C ASN A 218 0.65 11.66 -19.57
N ASN A 219 -0.09 11.10 -20.54
CA ASN A 219 0.21 11.21 -21.97
C ASN A 219 -0.14 12.57 -22.58
#